data_AF-A0A937XAK6-F1
#
_entry.id   AF-A0A937XAK6-F1
#
_cell.length_a   1.000
_cell.length_b   1.000
_cell.length_c   1.000
_cell.angle_alpha   90.00
_cell.angle_beta   90.00
_cell.angle_gamma   90.00
#
_symmetry.space_group_name_H-M   'P 1'
#
loop_
_entity.id
_entity.type
_entity.pdbx_description
1 polymer ?
#
loop_
_entity_poly.entity_id
_entity_poly.type
_entity_poly.pdbx_seq_one_letter_code
_entity_poly.pdbx_strand_id
1 'polypeptide(L)'
;AQLMIKQARHDDAEALLEQGRQLEPLHGGLWIARGDLAGLRGDHAAALAAYRKAEEIDPYRVALAARARIQQTEAKLAGRASPR
;
A
#
# COMPACT_ATOMS: atom_id res chain seq x y z
N ALA A 1 14.78 16.76 11.16
CA ALA A 1 13.44 17.34 10.95
C ALA A 1 12.61 16.57 9.91
N GLN A 2 13.06 16.39 8.66
CA GLN A 2 12.26 15.72 7.61
C GLN A 2 11.88 14.25 7.91
N LEU A 3 12.70 13.51 8.67
CA LEU A 3 12.42 12.12 9.04
C LEU A 3 11.26 12.00 10.05
N MET A 4 11.19 12.90 11.03
CA MET A 4 10.11 12.93 12.04
C MET A 4 8.77 13.33 11.41
N ILE A 5 8.76 14.28 10.48
CA ILE A 5 7.53 14.67 9.77
C ILE A 5 7.00 13.51 8.91
N LYS A 6 7.88 12.72 8.27
CA LYS A 6 7.45 11.51 7.56
C LYS A 6 6.89 10.46 8.51
N GLN A 7 7.56 10.20 9.64
CA GLN A 7 7.09 9.22 10.62
C GLN A 7 5.76 9.61 11.27
N ALA A 8 5.58 10.86 11.70
CA ALA A 8 4.32 11.33 12.27
C ALA A 8 3.16 11.20 11.27
N ARG A 9 3.39 11.54 9.99
CA ARG A 9 2.37 11.35 8.93
C ARG A 9 2.08 9.89 8.62
N HIS A 10 3.01 8.99 8.92
CA HIS A 10 2.82 7.55 8.74
C HIS A 10 1.96 6.95 9.86
N ASP A 11 2.19 7.37 11.10
CA ASP A 11 1.41 6.92 12.26
C ASP A 11 -0.04 7.44 12.20
N ASP A 12 -0.22 8.70 11.78
CA ASP A 12 -1.56 9.27 11.52
C ASP A 12 -2.29 8.53 10.39
N ALA A 13 -1.55 8.12 9.35
CA ALA A 13 -2.12 7.34 8.25
C ALA A 13 -2.57 5.95 8.72
N GLU A 14 -1.84 5.28 9.60
CA GLU A 14 -2.26 3.99 10.17
C GLU A 14 -3.51 4.13 11.04
N ALA A 15 -3.61 5.20 11.84
CA ALA A 15 -4.82 5.48 12.63
C ALA A 15 -6.04 5.74 11.73
N LEU A 16 -5.88 6.55 10.67
CA LEU A 16 -6.93 6.82 9.69
C LEU A 16 -7.34 5.56 8.92
N LEU A 17 -6.40 4.68 8.60
CA LEU A 17 -6.68 3.40 7.95
C LEU A 17 -7.48 2.47 8.87
N GLU A 18 -7.16 2.45 10.16
CA GLU A 18 -7.87 1.63 11.16
C GLU A 18 -9.30 2.16 11.40
N GLN A 19 -9.48 3.47 11.48
CA GLN A 19 -10.80 4.09 11.55
C GLN A 19 -11.61 3.83 10.27
N GLY A 20 -10.98 3.98 9.10
CA GLY A 20 -11.61 3.69 7.81
C GLY A 20 -12.07 2.23 7.71
N ARG A 21 -11.29 1.28 8.28
CA ARG A 21 -11.65 -0.13 8.33
C ARG A 21 -12.89 -0.41 9.19
N GLN A 22 -13.12 0.38 10.23
CA GLN A 22 -14.31 0.28 11.09
C GLN A 22 -15.56 0.88 10.44
N LEU A 23 -15.38 1.94 9.64
CA LEU A 23 -16.47 2.63 8.96
C LEU A 23 -16.88 1.95 7.65
N GLU A 24 -15.90 1.57 6.83
CA GLU A 24 -16.11 0.90 5.54
C GLU A 24 -15.04 -0.18 5.31
N PRO A 25 -15.23 -1.39 5.85
CA PRO A 25 -14.27 -2.49 5.69
C PRO A 25 -14.06 -2.93 4.23
N LEU A 26 -14.97 -2.55 3.33
CA LEU A 26 -14.95 -2.86 1.90
C LEU A 26 -14.34 -1.73 1.03
N HIS A 27 -13.76 -0.69 1.63
CA HIS A 27 -13.19 0.40 0.85
C HIS A 27 -11.77 0.03 0.36
N GLY A 28 -11.66 -0.46 -0.87
CA GLY A 28 -10.37 -0.86 -1.48
C GLY A 28 -9.30 0.24 -1.46
N GLY A 29 -9.71 1.52 -1.45
CA GLY A 29 -8.77 2.65 -1.34
C GLY A 29 -7.93 2.66 -0.05
N LEU A 30 -8.43 2.07 1.04
CA LEU A 30 -7.67 1.95 2.28
C LEU A 30 -6.52 0.95 2.13
N TRP A 31 -6.76 -0.15 1.43
CA TRP A 31 -5.73 -1.15 1.13
C TRP A 31 -4.67 -0.61 0.16
N ILE A 32 -5.06 0.25 -0.78
CA ILE A 32 -4.11 1.02 -1.59
C ILE A 32 -3.22 1.91 -0.72
N ALA A 33 -3.81 2.73 0.15
CA ALA A 33 -3.04 3.62 1.01
C ALA A 33 -2.12 2.85 1.99
N ARG A 34 -2.58 1.70 2.50
CA ARG A 34 -1.75 0.79 3.30
C ARG A 34 -0.55 0.26 2.51
N GLY A 35 -0.77 -0.09 1.24
CA GLY A 35 0.31 -0.53 0.36
C GLY A 35 1.30 0.58 0.04
N ASP A 36 0.82 1.79 -0.22
CA ASP A 36 1.65 2.96 -0.48
C ASP A 36 2.54 3.26 0.75
N LEU A 37 1.97 3.17 1.97
CA LEU A 37 2.70 3.33 3.22
C LEU A 37 3.77 2.25 3.43
N ALA A 38 3.44 0.97 3.19
CA ALA A 38 4.40 -0.12 3.28
C ALA A 38 5.55 0.06 2.26
N GLY A 39 5.23 0.52 1.04
CA GLY A 39 6.23 0.85 0.02
C GLY A 39 7.17 1.98 0.44
N LEU A 40 6.65 3.01 1.12
CA LEU A 40 7.46 4.10 1.70
C LEU A 40 8.38 3.62 2.83
N ARG A 41 7.95 2.60 3.59
CA ARG A 41 8.78 1.93 4.62
C ARG A 41 9.81 0.98 4.01
N GLY A 42 9.80 0.77 2.69
CA GLY A 42 10.69 -0.15 1.98
C GLY A 42 10.24 -1.62 2.03
N ASP A 43 9.08 -1.90 2.64
CA ASP A 43 8.48 -3.22 2.68
C ASP A 43 7.60 -3.42 1.43
N HIS A 44 8.28 -3.70 0.32
CA HIS A 44 7.64 -3.95 -0.96
C HIS A 44 6.80 -5.23 -0.97
N ALA A 45 7.10 -6.21 -0.10
CA ALA A 45 6.31 -7.43 0.02
C ALA A 45 4.95 -7.15 0.69
N ALA A 46 4.94 -6.41 1.80
CA ALA A 46 3.70 -5.97 2.43
C ALA A 46 2.90 -5.01 1.54
N ALA A 47 3.58 -4.15 0.78
CA ALA A 47 2.93 -3.28 -0.19
C ALA A 47 2.17 -4.08 -1.26
N LEU A 48 2.82 -5.09 -1.84
CA LEU A 48 2.24 -5.96 -2.85
C LEU A 48 1.01 -6.72 -2.32
N ALA A 49 1.09 -7.27 -1.11
CA ALA A 49 -0.03 -7.94 -0.47
C ALA A 49 -1.23 -7.01 -0.26
N ALA A 50 -0.99 -5.77 0.17
CA ALA A 50 -2.04 -4.78 0.38
C ALA A 50 -2.72 -4.38 -0.94
N TYR A 51 -1.98 -4.18 -2.03
CA TYR A 51 -2.58 -3.85 -3.33
C TYR A 51 -3.41 -5.01 -3.91
N ARG A 52 -2.95 -6.25 -3.76
CA ARG A 52 -3.73 -7.44 -4.18
C ARG A 52 -5.04 -7.52 -3.41
N LYS A 53 -5.00 -7.30 -2.10
CA LYS A 53 -6.20 -7.26 -1.26
C LYS A 53 -7.14 -6.10 -1.62
N ALA A 54 -6.60 -4.96 -2.05
CA ALA A 54 -7.39 -3.85 -2.58
C ALA A 54 -8.19 -4.27 -3.83
N GLU A 55 -7.54 -4.98 -4.75
CA GLU A 55 -8.17 -5.51 -5.97
C GLU A 55 -9.22 -6.59 -5.66
N GLU A 56 -8.98 -7.46 -4.68
CA GLU A 56 -9.93 -8.50 -4.27
C GLU A 56 -11.21 -7.89 -3.65
N ILE A 57 -11.07 -6.81 -2.87
CA ILE A 57 -12.16 -6.21 -2.12
C ILE A 57 -12.98 -5.24 -2.98
N ASP A 58 -12.33 -4.46 -3.84
CA ASP A 58 -12.99 -3.48 -4.71
C ASP A 58 -12.42 -3.52 -6.13
N PRO A 59 -12.75 -4.59 -6.88
CA PRO A 59 -12.24 -4.78 -8.23
C PRO A 59 -12.78 -3.74 -9.24
N TYR A 60 -13.83 -3.00 -8.89
CA TYR A 60 -14.47 -2.06 -9.81
C TYR A 60 -13.90 -0.64 -9.68
N ARG A 61 -13.57 -0.19 -8.47
CA ARG A 61 -13.09 1.18 -8.26
C ARG A 61 -11.58 1.27 -8.14
N VAL A 62 -10.91 0.26 -7.57
CA VAL A 62 -9.46 0.34 -7.31
C VAL A 62 -8.61 -0.61 -8.13
N ALA A 63 -9.17 -1.57 -8.86
CA ALA A 63 -8.37 -2.55 -9.61
C ALA A 63 -7.35 -1.93 -10.56
N LEU A 64 -7.72 -0.87 -11.30
CA LEU A 64 -6.77 -0.20 -12.21
C LEU A 64 -5.58 0.38 -11.43
N ALA A 65 -5.86 1.03 -10.32
CA ALA A 65 -4.87 1.66 -9.46
C ALA A 65 -4.02 0.61 -8.72
N ALA A 66 -4.64 -0.48 -8.28
CA ALA A 66 -4.01 -1.63 -7.63
C ALA A 66 -3.05 -2.32 -8.58
N ARG A 67 -3.51 -2.68 -9.79
CA ARG A 67 -2.69 -3.34 -10.82
C ARG A 67 -1.46 -2.53 -11.20
N ALA A 68 -1.61 -1.21 -11.40
CA ALA A 68 -0.48 -0.33 -11.70
C ALA A 68 0.58 -0.38 -10.59
N ARG A 69 0.15 -0.35 -9.33
CA ARG A 69 1.04 -0.41 -8.15
C ARG A 69 1.65 -1.81 -7.94
N ILE A 70 0.88 -2.87 -8.18
CA ILE A 70 1.34 -4.27 -8.17
C ILE A 70 2.51 -4.43 -9.15
N GLN A 71 2.31 -4.05 -10.41
CA GLN A 71 3.33 -4.16 -11.46
C GLN A 71 4.59 -3.36 -11.12
N GLN A 72 4.44 -2.13 -10.63
CA GLN A 72 5.58 -1.32 -10.21
C GLN A 72 6.34 -1.92 -9.02
N THR A 73 5.62 -2.53 -8.07
CA THR A 73 6.21 -3.11 -6.86
C THR A 73 6.91 -4.44 -7.19
N GLU A 74 6.32 -5.26 -8.05
CA GLU A 74 6.93 -6.48 -8.57
C GLU A 74 8.20 -6.18 -9.37
N ALA A 75 8.19 -5.16 -10.23
CA ALA A 75 9.38 -4.74 -10.96
C ALA A 75 10.53 -4.31 -10.02
N LYS A 76 10.22 -3.59 -8.94
CA LYS A 76 11.21 -3.20 -7.91
C LYS A 76 11.75 -4.39 -7.13
N LEU A 77 10.89 -5.37 -6.81
CA LEU A 77 11.28 -6.60 -6.14
C LEU A 77 12.16 -7.47 -7.05
N ALA A 78 11.79 -7.62 -8.32
CA ALA A 78 12.55 -8.36 -9.32
C ALA A 78 13.92 -7.71 -9.59
N GLY A 79 13.97 -6.38 -9.69
CA GLY A 79 15.23 -5.64 -9.86
C GLY A 79 16.17 -5.73 -8.64
N ARG A 80 15.65 -5.98 -7.43
CA ARG A 80 16.45 -6.27 -6.23
C ARG A 80 16.92 -7.73 -6.16
N ALA A 81 16.19 -8.66 -6.77
CA ALA A 81 16.48 -10.09 -6.75
C ALA A 81 17.53 -10.53 -7.78
N SER A 82 18.11 -9.60 -8.56
CA SER A 82 19.25 -9.87 -9.45
C SER A 82 20.56 -9.35 -8.84
N PRO A 83 21.21 -10.06 -7.89
CA PRO A 83 22.66 -9.96 -7.78
C PRO A 83 23.27 -10.72 -8.96
N ARG A 84 24.22 -10.06 -9.62
CA ARG A 84 25.08 -10.67 -10.66
C ARG A 84 25.76 -11.95 -10.16
#